data_AF-A0A9W2YJ88-F1
#
_entry.id   AF-A0A9W2YJ88-F1
#
_cell.length_a   1.000
_cell.length_b   1.000
_cell.length_c   1.000
_cell.angle_alpha   90.00
_cell.angle_beta   90.00
_cell.angle_gamma   90.00
#
_symmetry.space_group_name_H-M   'P 1'
#
loop_
_entity.id
_entity.type
_entity.pdbx_description
1 polymer ?
#
loop_
_entity_poly.entity_id
_entity_poly.type
_entity_poly.pdbx_seq_one_letter_code
_entity_poly.pdbx_strand_id
1 'polypeptide(L)'
;MASMKTLEQLLVKELKRELRERGLTLGGNRDALATRLRQALLDEDEDPDTYLFELKPDVVELMIAMQVQMNSGQKNIKEKDKMDSGIKTELLTMNQRIQGMEETINQRINTIDEQMKQRVDAVEKAIE
;
A
#
# COMPACT_ATOMS: atom_id res chain seq x y z
N MET A 1 3.35 25.77 3.24
CA MET A 1 3.81 26.70 4.29
C MET A 1 5.32 26.61 4.35
N ALA A 2 6.04 27.73 4.32
CA ALA A 2 7.49 27.73 4.49
C ALA A 2 7.85 27.33 5.93
N SER A 3 8.97 26.65 6.12
CA SER A 3 9.47 26.27 7.45
C SER A 3 10.65 27.17 7.80
N MET A 4 10.62 27.74 9.01
CA MET A 4 11.74 28.53 9.55
C MET A 4 12.65 27.61 10.36
N LYS A 5 13.96 27.69 10.12
CA LYS A 5 14.97 26.91 10.86
C LYS A 5 16.18 27.77 11.18
N THR A 6 16.83 27.47 12.30
CA THR A 6 18.16 28.02 12.62
C THR A 6 19.26 27.23 11.90
N LEU A 7 20.48 27.76 11.89
CA LEU A 7 21.65 27.14 11.23
C LEU A 7 21.88 25.69 11.68
N GLU A 8 21.71 25.39 12.96
CA GLU A 8 21.93 24.04 13.51
C GLU A 8 20.88 23.03 13.02
N GLN A 9 19.65 23.48 12.80
CA GLN A 9 18.52 22.65 12.38
C GLN A 9 18.54 22.35 10.87
N LEU A 10 19.40 23.03 10.10
CA LEU A 10 19.51 22.82 8.66
C LEU A 10 20.13 21.46 8.32
N LEU A 11 19.47 20.73 7.44
CA LEU A 11 20.01 19.50 6.85
C LEU A 11 21.11 19.83 5.84
N VAL A 12 21.98 18.87 5.53
CA VAL A 12 23.08 19.04 4.55
C VAL A 12 22.57 19.53 3.20
N LYS A 13 21.41 19.04 2.73
CA LYS A 13 20.79 19.51 1.48
C LYS A 13 20.37 20.98 1.54
N GLU A 14 19.92 21.44 2.70
CA GLU A 14 19.50 22.82 2.96
C GLU A 14 20.73 23.73 3.06
N LEU A 15 21.76 23.32 3.82
CA LEU A 15 23.06 24.02 3.89
C LEU A 15 23.67 24.22 2.50
N LYS A 16 23.68 23.17 1.66
CA LYS A 16 24.19 23.26 0.28
C LYS A 16 23.34 24.17 -0.60
N ARG A 17 22.04 24.28 -0.35
CA ARG A 17 21.18 25.21 -1.09
C ARG A 17 21.52 26.65 -0.71
N GLU A 18 21.58 26.97 0.58
CA GLU A 18 21.92 28.31 1.07
C GLU A 18 23.31 28.76 0.61
N LEU A 19 24.30 27.87 0.64
CA LEU A 19 25.64 28.15 0.12
C LEU A 19 25.63 28.37 -1.40
N ARG A 20 24.82 27.61 -2.15
CA ARG A 20 24.70 27.78 -3.61
C ARG A 20 24.07 29.11 -3.96
N GLU A 21 23.03 29.51 -3.25
CA GLU A 21 22.35 30.80 -3.44
C GLU A 21 23.31 31.97 -3.17
N ARG A 22 24.25 31.80 -2.24
CA ARG A 22 25.34 32.75 -1.95
C ARG A 22 26.58 32.60 -2.84
N GLY A 23 26.57 31.68 -3.82
CA GLY A 23 27.71 31.45 -4.72
C GLY A 23 28.94 30.82 -4.06
N LEU A 24 28.79 30.17 -2.90
CA LEU A 24 29.86 29.57 -2.11
C LEU A 24 30.09 28.10 -2.46
N THR A 25 31.24 27.57 -2.05
CA THR A 25 31.64 26.19 -2.34
C THR A 25 30.85 25.16 -1.52
N LEU A 26 30.35 24.11 -2.20
CA LEU A 26 29.46 23.08 -1.64
C LEU A 26 30.18 21.81 -1.15
N GLY A 27 31.51 21.84 -1.14
CA GLY A 27 32.36 20.71 -0.75
C GLY A 27 32.58 20.63 0.75
N GLY A 28 32.65 19.41 1.27
CA GLY A 28 32.93 19.10 2.68
C GLY A 28 31.81 18.31 3.37
N ASN A 29 32.04 18.02 4.65
CA ASN A 29 31.04 17.45 5.56
C ASN A 29 30.07 18.53 6.05
N ARG A 30 29.04 18.15 6.82
CA ARG A 30 28.02 19.07 7.34
C ARG A 30 28.65 20.26 8.07
N ASP A 31 29.62 20.02 8.95
CA ASP A 31 30.23 21.06 9.76
C ASP A 31 31.02 22.05 8.91
N ALA A 32 31.77 21.57 7.92
CA ALA A 32 32.46 22.44 6.98
C ALA A 32 31.50 23.36 6.20
N LEU A 33 30.32 22.84 5.84
CA LEU A 33 29.27 23.63 5.19
C LEU A 33 28.62 24.63 6.15
N ALA A 34 28.33 24.21 7.38
CA ALA A 34 27.73 25.06 8.42
C ALA A 34 28.68 26.19 8.85
N THR A 35 29.97 25.91 9.04
CA THR A 35 31.00 26.91 9.34
C THR A 35 31.13 27.93 8.21
N ARG A 36 31.08 27.47 6.96
CA ARG A 36 31.15 28.38 5.81
C ARG A 36 29.93 29.29 5.73
N LEU A 37 28.75 28.75 6.00
CA LEU A 37 27.51 29.53 6.05
C LEU A 37 27.50 30.48 7.24
N ARG A 38 28.01 30.05 8.41
CA ARG A 38 28.21 30.89 9.60
C ARG A 38 29.11 32.09 9.30
N GLN A 39 30.24 31.87 8.62
CA GLN A 39 31.14 32.96 8.25
C GLN A 39 30.46 33.94 7.28
N ALA A 40 29.73 33.43 6.29
CA ALA A 40 29.00 34.28 5.35
C ALA A 40 27.96 35.17 6.04
N LEU A 41 27.24 34.67 7.04
CA LEU A 41 26.31 35.48 7.83
C LEU A 41 27.03 36.58 8.61
N LEU A 42 28.18 36.25 9.24
CA LEU A 42 28.98 37.25 9.94
C LEU A 42 29.53 38.33 8.98
N ASP A 43 29.91 37.94 7.77
CA ASP A 43 30.36 38.87 6.72
C ASP A 43 29.20 39.75 6.20
N GLU A 44 27.94 39.29 6.37
CA GLU A 44 26.69 40.01 6.09
C GLU A 44 26.18 40.83 7.30
N ASP A 45 26.96 40.92 8.39
CA ASP A 45 26.57 41.53 9.68
C ASP A 45 25.33 40.88 10.35
N GLU A 46 25.03 39.63 9.99
CA GLU A 46 23.94 38.83 10.53
C GLU A 46 24.45 37.89 11.63
N ASP A 47 23.66 37.73 12.71
CA ASP A 47 24.01 36.82 13.81
C ASP A 47 23.62 35.36 13.48
N PRO A 48 24.60 34.45 13.32
CA PRO A 48 24.32 33.07 12.92
C PRO A 48 23.48 32.26 13.91
N ASP A 49 23.46 32.66 15.18
CA ASP A 49 22.74 31.93 16.23
C ASP A 49 21.28 32.39 16.34
N THR A 50 20.93 33.57 15.81
CA THR A 50 19.56 34.11 15.78
C THR A 50 18.94 34.17 14.39
N TYR A 51 19.74 34.03 13.33
CA TYR A 51 19.27 34.03 11.95
C TYR A 51 18.30 32.88 11.65
N LEU A 52 17.17 33.20 11.00
CA LEU A 52 16.13 32.25 10.61
C LEU A 52 16.09 32.09 9.09
N PHE A 53 16.37 30.87 8.63
CA PHE A 53 16.30 30.51 7.22
C PHE A 53 14.87 30.14 6.82
N GLU A 54 14.34 30.80 5.79
CA GLU A 54 13.04 30.45 5.20
C GLU A 54 13.20 29.32 4.19
N LEU A 55 12.84 28.10 4.60
CA LEU A 55 12.88 26.94 3.72
C LEU A 55 11.57 26.82 2.96
N LYS A 56 11.60 27.18 1.68
CA LYS A 56 10.50 26.89 0.77
C LYS A 56 10.50 25.40 0.44
N PRO A 57 9.35 24.72 0.56
CA PRO A 57 9.24 23.33 0.15
C PRO A 57 9.57 23.22 -1.34
N ASP A 58 10.45 22.28 -1.67
CA ASP A 58 10.72 21.95 -3.06
C ASP A 58 9.47 21.31 -3.65
N VAL A 59 8.76 22.07 -4.49
CA VAL A 59 7.52 21.64 -5.15
C VAL A 59 7.74 20.43 -6.05
N VAL A 60 8.96 20.25 -6.58
CA VAL A 60 9.33 19.09 -7.39
C VAL A 60 9.52 17.88 -6.49
N GLU A 61 10.23 18.02 -5.37
CA GLU A 61 10.41 16.95 -4.37
C GLU A 61 9.04 16.51 -3.79
N LEU A 62 8.13 17.46 -3.57
CA LEU A 62 6.75 17.19 -3.15
C LEU A 62 5.94 16.47 -4.24
N MET A 63 6.05 16.91 -5.50
CA MET A 63 5.37 16.26 -6.63
C MET A 63 5.85 14.82 -6.82
N ILE A 64 7.15 14.57 -6.68
CA ILE A 64 7.74 13.23 -6.72
C ILE A 64 7.18 12.38 -5.58
N ALA A 65 7.16 12.89 -4.35
CA ALA A 65 6.62 12.18 -3.19
C ALA A 65 5.12 11.83 -3.39
N MET A 66 4.33 12.77 -3.91
CA MET A 66 2.93 12.54 -4.25
C MET A 66 2.76 11.47 -5.34
N GLN A 67 3.59 11.48 -6.38
CA GLN A 67 3.53 10.48 -7.46
C GLN A 67 3.83 9.07 -6.94
N VAL A 68 4.83 8.93 -6.06
CA VAL A 68 5.16 7.64 -5.42
C VAL A 68 3.96 7.12 -4.62
N GLN A 69 3.28 7.99 -3.89
CA GLN A 69 2.11 7.64 -3.09
C GLN A 69 0.89 7.27 -3.96
N MET A 70 0.70 7.91 -5.11
CA MET A 70 -0.34 7.52 -6.07
C MET A 70 -0.06 6.15 -6.69
N ASN A 71 1.20 5.85 -7.02
CA ASN A 71 1.60 4.58 -7.63
C ASN A 71 1.45 3.40 -6.66
N SER A 72 1.70 3.59 -5.36
CA SER A 72 1.48 2.54 -4.34
C SER A 72 -0.01 2.23 -4.14
N GLY A 73 -0.88 3.25 -4.20
CA GLY A 73 -2.33 3.07 -4.20
C GLY A 73 -2.83 2.22 -5.37
N GLN A 74 -2.29 2.41 -6.57
CA GLN A 74 -2.66 1.62 -7.76
C GLN A 74 -2.27 0.14 -7.65
N LYS A 75 -1.16 -0.18 -6.99
CA LYS A 75 -0.74 -1.57 -6.78
C LYS A 75 -1.74 -2.32 -5.89
N ASN A 76 -2.21 -1.66 -4.84
CA ASN A 76 -3.16 -2.24 -3.89
C ASN A 76 -4.55 -2.48 -4.53
N ILE A 77 -4.97 -1.62 -5.47
CA ILE A 77 -6.24 -1.78 -6.21
C ILE A 77 -6.20 -3.04 -7.09
N LYS A 78 -5.10 -3.25 -7.84
CA LYS A 78 -4.97 -4.43 -8.72
C LYS A 78 -4.95 -5.76 -7.94
N GLU A 79 -4.33 -5.80 -6.78
CA GLU A 79 -4.33 -6.98 -5.92
C GLU A 79 -5.73 -7.29 -5.37
N LYS A 80 -6.48 -6.25 -4.99
CA LYS A 80 -7.87 -6.39 -4.55
C LYS A 80 -8.78 -6.92 -5.67
N ASP A 81 -8.69 -6.36 -6.87
CA ASP A 81 -9.48 -6.83 -8.02
C ASP A 81 -9.20 -8.30 -8.35
N LYS A 82 -7.94 -8.72 -8.25
CA LYS A 82 -7.55 -10.12 -8.46
C LYS A 82 -8.15 -11.03 -7.38
N MET A 83 -8.14 -10.61 -6.11
CA MET A 83 -8.75 -11.35 -5.01
C MET A 83 -10.27 -11.49 -5.20
N ASP A 84 -10.96 -10.40 -5.53
CA ASP A 84 -12.42 -10.40 -5.76
C ASP A 84 -12.78 -11.34 -6.93
N SER A 85 -11.98 -11.35 -8.00
CA SER A 85 -12.17 -12.28 -9.13
C SER A 85 -11.93 -13.75 -8.75
N GLY A 86 -10.96 -14.02 -7.87
CA GLY A 86 -10.67 -15.35 -7.34
C GLY A 86 -11.82 -15.88 -6.48
N ILE A 87 -12.28 -15.07 -5.52
CA ILE A 87 -13.42 -15.40 -4.65
C ILE A 87 -14.67 -15.70 -5.48
N LYS A 88 -14.97 -14.86 -6.49
CA LYS A 88 -16.11 -15.09 -7.39
C LYS A 88 -16.01 -16.44 -8.11
N THR A 89 -14.81 -16.80 -8.58
CA THR A 89 -14.58 -18.08 -9.27
C THR A 89 -14.77 -19.28 -8.33
N GLU A 90 -14.27 -19.18 -7.09
CA GLU A 90 -14.44 -20.22 -6.07
C GLU A 90 -15.90 -20.41 -5.68
N LEU A 91 -16.66 -19.31 -5.52
CA LEU A 91 -18.09 -19.37 -5.24
C LEU A 91 -18.89 -20.05 -6.36
N LEU A 92 -18.60 -19.72 -7.62
CA LEU A 92 -19.23 -20.38 -8.77
C LEU A 92 -18.91 -21.88 -8.80
N THR A 93 -17.65 -22.24 -8.54
CA THR A 93 -17.20 -23.64 -8.49
C THR A 93 -17.88 -24.40 -7.35
N MET A 94 -18.03 -23.77 -6.19
CA MET A 94 -18.71 -24.37 -5.03
C MET A 94 -20.18 -24.61 -5.32
N ASN A 95 -20.88 -23.65 -5.93
CA ASN A 95 -22.27 -23.80 -6.33
C ASN A 95 -22.46 -24.97 -7.30
N GLN A 96 -21.59 -25.13 -8.30
CA GLN A 96 -21.65 -26.27 -9.23
C GLN A 96 -21.46 -27.61 -8.50
N ARG A 97 -20.57 -27.68 -7.52
CA ARG A 97 -20.37 -28.89 -6.70
C ARG A 97 -21.58 -29.21 -5.83
N ILE A 98 -22.20 -28.19 -5.23
CA ILE A 98 -23.43 -28.34 -4.44
C ILE A 98 -24.55 -28.91 -5.31
N GLN A 99 -24.76 -28.36 -6.50
CA GLN A 99 -25.76 -28.86 -7.45
C GLN A 99 -25.53 -30.32 -7.82
N GLY A 100 -24.28 -30.69 -8.17
CA GLY A 100 -23.97 -32.10 -8.48
C GLY A 100 -24.17 -33.05 -7.29
N MET A 101 -23.91 -32.57 -6.06
CA MET A 101 -24.20 -33.33 -4.84
C MET A 101 -25.70 -33.51 -4.63
N GLU A 102 -26.50 -32.45 -4.82
CA GLU A 102 -27.96 -32.51 -4.71
C GLU A 102 -28.55 -33.52 -5.70
N GLU A 103 -28.13 -33.49 -6.97
CA GLU A 103 -28.54 -34.45 -8.00
C GLU A 103 -28.20 -35.90 -7.60
N THR A 104 -26.98 -36.12 -7.12
CA THR A 104 -26.51 -37.45 -6.69
C THR A 104 -27.32 -37.97 -5.49
N ILE A 105 -27.62 -37.11 -4.53
CA ILE A 105 -28.41 -37.49 -3.35
C ILE A 105 -29.84 -37.84 -3.76
N ASN A 106 -30.47 -37.04 -4.63
CA ASN A 106 -31.81 -37.31 -5.12
C ASN A 106 -31.90 -38.66 -5.86
N GLN A 107 -30.91 -38.97 -6.70
CA GLN A 107 -30.83 -40.28 -7.37
C GLN A 107 -30.70 -41.44 -6.39
N ARG A 108 -29.88 -41.28 -5.34
CA ARG A 108 -29.71 -42.31 -4.30
C ARG A 108 -30.99 -42.52 -3.48
N ILE A 109 -31.70 -41.45 -3.13
CA ILE A 109 -32.99 -41.54 -2.42
C ILE A 109 -33.99 -42.34 -3.26
N ASN A 110 -34.17 -41.98 -4.53
CA ASN A 110 -35.08 -42.70 -5.44
C ASN A 110 -34.72 -44.20 -5.57
N THR A 111 -33.42 -44.50 -5.63
CA THR A 111 -32.96 -45.90 -5.72
C THR A 111 -33.29 -46.68 -4.44
N ILE A 112 -33.10 -46.06 -3.27
CA ILE A 112 -33.42 -46.68 -1.98
C ILE A 112 -34.93 -46.90 -1.85
N ASP A 113 -35.75 -45.94 -2.26
CA ASP A 113 -37.22 -46.05 -2.20
C ASP A 113 -37.72 -47.23 -3.05
N GLU A 114 -37.22 -47.38 -4.28
CA GLU A 114 -37.57 -48.52 -5.14
C GLU A 114 -37.09 -49.85 -4.57
N GLN A 115 -35.86 -49.91 -4.02
CA GLN A 115 -35.35 -51.11 -3.37
C GLN A 115 -36.18 -51.49 -2.13
N MET A 116 -36.61 -50.52 -1.34
CA MET A 116 -37.45 -50.76 -0.17
C MET A 116 -38.83 -51.27 -0.58
N LYS A 117 -39.45 -50.68 -1.61
CA LYS A 117 -40.73 -51.13 -2.15
C LYS A 117 -40.69 -52.60 -2.58
N GLN A 118 -39.67 -52.98 -3.36
CA GLN A 118 -39.47 -54.36 -3.78
C GLN A 118 -39.29 -55.33 -2.60
N ARG A 119 -38.58 -54.90 -1.55
CA ARG A 119 -38.40 -55.72 -0.33
C ARG A 119 -39.70 -55.88 0.46
N VAL A 120 -40.55 -54.86 0.52
CA VAL A 120 -41.87 -54.94 1.16
C VAL A 120 -42.75 -55.93 0.41
N ASP A 121 -42.87 -55.78 -0.92
CA ASP A 121 -43.65 -56.68 -1.78
C ASP A 121 -43.20 -58.15 -1.63
N ALA A 122 -41.89 -58.39 -1.51
CA ALA A 122 -41.33 -59.72 -1.34
C ALA A 122 -41.66 -60.33 0.03
N VAL A 123 -41.69 -59.51 1.09
CA VAL A 123 -42.08 -59.95 2.44
C VAL A 123 -43.57 -60.25 2.48
N GLU A 124 -44.42 -59.40 1.89
CA GLU A 124 -45.87 -59.61 1.82
C GLU A 124 -46.22 -60.94 1.14
N LYS A 125 -45.58 -61.26 0.01
CA LYS A 125 -45.76 -62.56 -0.67
C LYS A 125 -45.27 -63.78 0.11
N ALA A 126 -44.33 -63.60 1.04
CA ALA A 126 -43.76 -64.72 1.81
C ALA A 126 -44.63 -65.13 3.01
N ILE A 127 -45.61 -64.30 3.38
CA ILE A 127 -46.51 -64.51 4.53
C ILE A 127 -47.96 -64.81 4.12
N GLU A 128 -48.27 -64.81 2.83
CA GLU A 128 -49.51 -65.33 2.22
C GLU A 128 -49.43 -66.84 1.97
#